data_AF-A0A7T7UU21-F1
#
_entry.id   AF-A0A7T7UU21-F1
#
_cell.length_a   1.000
_cell.length_b   1.000
_cell.length_c   1.000
_cell.angle_alpha   90.00
_cell.angle_beta   90.00
_cell.angle_gamma   90.00
#
_symmetry.space_group_name_H-M   'P 1'
#
loop_
_entity.id
_entity.type
_entity.pdbx_description
1 polymer ?
#
loop_
_entity_poly.entity_id
_entity_poly.type
_entity_poly.pdbx_seq_one_letter_code
_entity_poly.pdbx_strand_id
1 'polypeptide(L)' 'MEGIKEVMSINIENCNCVKSANININTNSLNIKYGLNGTGKSTISKAILYFSNKDNDSLSNLRPYNSDVDPKIKIVSLRK' A
#
# COMPACT_ATOMS: atom_id res chain seq x y z
N MET A 1 -30.85 3.62 5.12
CA MET A 1 -30.12 4.22 3.97
C MET A 1 -28.71 3.65 4.00
N GLU A 2 -28.36 2.73 3.11
CA GLU A 2 -26.95 2.38 2.90
C GLU A 2 -26.28 3.62 2.30
N GLY A 3 -25.45 4.30 3.10
CA GLY A 3 -24.66 5.43 2.63
C GLY A 3 -23.64 4.96 1.59
N ILE A 4 -23.33 5.85 0.65
CA ILE A 4 -22.29 5.66 -0.38
C ILE A 4 -21.02 5.11 0.27
N LYS A 5 -20.58 3.93 -0.15
CA LYS A 5 -19.43 3.25 0.43
C LYS A 5 -18.20 3.60 -0.39
N GLU A 6 -17.49 4.64 0.02
CA GLU A 6 -16.24 5.03 -0.63
C GLU A 6 -15.15 3.98 -0.38
N VAL A 7 -14.44 3.63 -1.45
CA VAL A 7 -13.32 2.69 -1.40
C VAL A 7 -12.09 3.38 -1.97
N MET A 8 -11.02 3.39 -1.20
CA MET A 8 -9.71 3.81 -1.67
C MET A 8 -8.96 2.59 -2.18
N SER A 9 -8.50 2.62 -3.43
CA SER A 9 -7.62 1.61 -3.99
C SER A 9 -6.18 2.11 -3.97
N ILE A 10 -5.27 1.32 -3.40
CA ILE A 10 -3.85 1.64 -3.29
C ILE A 10 -3.08 0.60 -4.10
N ASN A 11 -2.36 1.07 -5.11
CA ASN A 11 -1.41 0.29 -5.89
C ASN A 11 -0.01 0.51 -5.32
N ILE A 12 0.69 -0.57 -5.01
CA ILE A 12 2.05 -0.57 -4.49
C ILE A 12 2.89 -1.44 -5.41
N GLU A 13 4.01 -0.92 -5.90
CA GLU A 13 4.93 -1.60 -6.81
C GLU A 13 6.36 -1.44 -6.33
N ASN A 14 7.18 -2.47 -6.55
CA ASN A 14 8.62 -2.48 -6.30
C ASN A 14 9.00 -2.11 -4.86
N CYS A 15 8.39 -2.75 -3.86
CA CYS A 15 8.74 -2.56 -2.45
C CYS A 15 9.30 -3.85 -1.83
N ASN A 16 10.58 -3.92 -1.47
CA ASN A 16 11.26 -5.10 -0.91
C ASN A 16 10.88 -6.39 -1.68
N CYS A 17 10.17 -7.33 -1.03
CA CYS A 17 9.69 -8.58 -1.63
C CYS A 17 8.35 -8.45 -2.38
N VAL A 18 7.72 -7.28 -2.38
CA VAL A 18 6.43 -6.99 -3.03
C VAL A 18 6.70 -6.40 -4.41
N LYS A 19 6.54 -7.23 -5.45
CA LYS A 19 6.58 -6.76 -6.84
C LYS A 19 5.38 -5.86 -7.17
N SER A 20 4.18 -6.29 -6.78
CA SER A 20 2.93 -5.57 -7.00
C SER A 20 1.89 -5.95 -5.95
N ALA A 21 1.11 -4.99 -5.46
CA ALA A 21 -0.06 -5.21 -4.63
C ALA A 21 -1.15 -4.18 -4.96
N ASN A 22 -2.41 -4.63 -5.03
CA ASN A 22 -3.59 -3.76 -5.07
C ASN A 22 -4.39 -3.97 -3.78
N ILE A 23 -4.55 -2.92 -2.98
CA ILE A 23 -5.21 -2.97 -1.68
C ILE A 23 -6.42 -2.03 -1.70
N ASN A 24 -7.59 -2.57 -1.41
CA ASN A 24 -8.80 -1.78 -1.21
C ASN A 24 -9.03 -1.52 0.28
N ILE A 25 -9.14 -0.24 0.63
CA ILE A 25 -9.48 0.28 1.94
C ILE A 25 -10.90 0.85 1.88
N ASN A 26 -11.82 0.27 2.64
CA ASN A 26 -13.14 0.84 2.86
C ASN A 26 -12.99 2.05 3.79
N THR A 27 -13.47 3.22 3.39
CA THR A 27 -13.43 4.40 4.27
C THR A 27 -14.35 4.18 5.47
N ASN A 28 -14.07 4.88 6.58
CA ASN A 28 -14.86 4.83 7.82
C ASN A 28 -15.08 3.40 8.37
N SER A 29 -14.14 2.50 8.10
CA SER A 29 -14.23 1.08 8.47
C SER A 29 -12.91 0.56 9.01
N LEU A 30 -12.96 -0.40 9.93
CA LEU A 30 -11.78 -1.19 10.29
C LEU A 30 -11.44 -2.15 9.14
N ASN A 31 -10.26 -1.99 8.56
CA ASN A 31 -9.78 -2.81 7.45
C ASN A 31 -8.75 -3.82 7.97
N ILE A 32 -9.12 -5.10 8.03
CA ILE A 32 -8.21 -6.19 8.43
C ILE A 32 -7.76 -6.94 7.17
N LYS A 33 -6.45 -6.90 6.88
CA LYS A 33 -5.81 -7.71 5.84
C LYS A 33 -4.78 -8.62 6.51
N TYR A 34 -4.86 -9.92 6.28
CA TYR A 34 -3.98 -10.91 6.92
C TYR A 34 -3.36 -11.84 5.87
N GLY A 35 -2.30 -12.55 6.26
CA GLY A 35 -1.53 -13.44 5.39
C GLY A 35 -0.37 -14.10 6.14
N LEU A 36 0.28 -15.09 5.52
CA LEU A 36 1.38 -15.85 6.11
C LEU A 36 2.65 -14.99 6.30
N ASN A 37 3.59 -15.44 7.11
CA ASN A 37 4.88 -14.75 7.25
C ASN A 37 5.64 -14.74 5.92
N GLY A 38 6.41 -13.67 5.68
CA GLY A 38 7.13 -13.47 4.42
C GLY A 38 6.28 -12.96 3.25
N THR A 39 4.95 -12.88 3.34
CA THR A 39 4.09 -12.43 2.23
C THR A 39 4.06 -10.90 2.01
N GLY A 40 4.96 -10.14 2.63
CA GLY A 40 5.06 -8.70 2.44
C GLY A 40 4.06 -7.84 3.24
N LYS A 41 3.36 -8.39 4.23
CA LYS A 41 2.39 -7.63 5.08
C LYS A 41 2.99 -6.36 5.67
N SER A 42 4.13 -6.47 6.36
CA SER A 42 4.83 -5.34 6.98
C SER A 42 5.41 -4.38 5.96
N THR A 43 5.76 -4.88 4.77
CA THR A 43 6.22 -4.04 3.65
C THR A 43 5.10 -3.17 3.13
N ILE A 44 3.91 -3.75 2.89
CA ILE A 44 2.71 -3.03 2.46
C ILE A 44 2.33 -1.96 3.50
N SER A 45 2.32 -2.32 4.79
CA SER A 45 1.96 -1.35 5.84
C SER A 45 2.95 -0.19 5.93
N LYS A 46 4.26 -0.46 5.82
CA LYS A 46 5.30 0.58 5.79
C LYS A 46 5.21 1.47 4.56
N ALA A 47 4.97 0.90 3.38
CA ALA A 47 4.81 1.68 2.16
C ALA A 47 3.63 2.66 2.25
N ILE A 48 2.49 2.20 2.79
CA ILE A 48 1.32 3.07 3.03
C ILE A 48 1.66 4.18 4.04
N LEU A 49 2.32 3.83 5.15
CA LEU A 49 2.71 4.78 6.20
C LEU A 49 3.64 5.87 5.65
N TYR A 50 4.75 5.49 5.00
CA TYR A 50 5.73 6.45 4.49
C TYR A 50 5.15 7.32 3.39
N PHE A 51 4.35 6.75 2.49
CA PHE A 51 3.64 7.52 1.48
C PHE A 51 2.68 8.55 2.10
N SER A 52 1.88 8.14 3.08
CA SER A 52 0.94 9.03 3.78
C SER A 52 1.64 10.18 4.50
N ASN A 53 2.85 9.94 5.02
CA ASN A 53 3.65 10.93 5.72
C ASN A 53 4.51 11.80 4.78
N LYS A 54 4.49 11.56 3.47
CA LYS A 54 5.39 12.18 2.48
C LYS A 54 6.88 11.97 2.82
N ASP A 55 7.20 10.84 3.45
CA ASP A 55 8.55 10.46 3.84
C ASP A 55 9.23 9.69 2.69
N ASN A 56 9.78 10.45 1.74
CA ASN A 56 10.39 9.90 0.54
C ASN A 56 11.69 9.13 0.83
N ASP A 57 12.42 9.48 1.90
CA ASP A 57 13.67 8.83 2.27
C ASP A 57 13.39 7.42 2.81
N SER A 58 12.46 7.30 3.77
CA SER A 58 12.02 5.99 4.27
C SER A 58 11.34 5.16 3.19
N LEU A 59 10.59 5.80 2.28
CA LEU A 59 10.00 5.10 1.14
C LEU A 59 11.08 4.55 0.20
N SER A 60 12.11 5.32 -0.12
CA SER A 60 13.24 4.88 -0.96
C SER A 60 14.00 3.71 -0.33
N ASN A 61 14.07 3.64 1.00
CA ASN A 61 14.64 2.49 1.72
C ASN A 61 13.83 1.19 1.57
N LEU A 62 12.63 1.24 0.98
CA LEU A 62 11.85 0.05 0.63
C LEU A 62 12.15 -0.47 -0.78
N ARG A 63 13.19 0.00 -1.49
CA ARG A 63 13.58 -0.55 -2.80
C ARG A 63 13.71 -2.09 -2.77
N PRO A 64 13.42 -2.79 -3.88
CA PRO A 64 13.66 -4.23 -3.96
C PRO A 64 15.15 -4.54 -3.83
N TYR A 65 15.48 -5.69 -3.24
CA TYR A 65 16.85 -6.15 -3.13
C TYR A 65 17.47 -6.31 -4.53
N ASN A 66 18.69 -5.82 -4.72
CA ASN A 66 19.43 -5.86 -6.00
C ASN A 66 18.71 -5.17 -7.17
N SER A 67 17.95 -4.10 -6.90
CA SER A 67 17.26 -3.32 -7.93
C SER A 67 17.40 -1.83 -7.64
N ASP A 68 17.65 -1.05 -8.69
CA ASP A 68 17.64 0.42 -8.64
C ASP A 68 16.25 1.01 -8.90
N VAL A 69 15.23 0.15 -9.06
CA VAL A 69 13.86 0.59 -9.32
C VAL A 69 13.23 1.11 -8.03
N ASP A 70 12.83 2.38 -8.06
CA ASP A 70 12.14 3.02 -6.95
C ASP A 70 10.75 2.42 -6.66
N PRO A 71 10.38 2.31 -5.37
CA PRO A 71 9.02 2.08 -4.92
C PRO A 71 8.03 3.05 -5.55
N LYS A 72 6.88 2.54 -5.99
CA LYS A 72 5.80 3.36 -6.54
C LYS A 72 4.51 3.07 -5.81
N ILE A 73 3.88 4.13 -5.29
CA ILE A 73 2.56 4.06 -4.67
C ILE A 73 1.62 5.00 -5.42
N LYS A 74 0.46 4.48 -5.81
CA LYS A 74 -0.61 5.26 -6.45
C LYS A 74 -1.90 5.03 -5.70
N ILE A 75 -2.62 6.11 -5.41
CA ILE A 75 -3.94 6.06 -4.79
C ILE A 75 -4.99 6.43 -5.82
N VAL A 76 -6.04 5.63 -5.90
CA VAL A 76 -7.23 5.88 -6.73
C VAL A 76 -8.45 5.88 -5.81
N SER A 77 -9.19 6.98 -5.80
CA SER A 77 -10.49 7.01 -5.11
C SER A 77 -11.56 6.41 -6.01
N LEU A 78 -12.27 5.40 -5.52
CA LEU A 78 -13.39 4.77 -6.19
C LEU A 78 -14.67 5.13 -5.43
N ARG A 79 -15.59 5.80 -6.12
CA ARG A 79 -16.97 5.98 -5.65
C ARG A 79 -17.80 4.81 -6.17
N LYS A 80 -18.46 4.09 -5.26
CA LYS A 80 -19.44 3.04 -5.59
C LYS A 80 -20.83 3.47 -5.18
#